data_AF-A0A1E7J860-F1
#
_entry.id   AF-A0A1E7J860-F1
#
_cell.length_a   1.000
_cell.length_b   1.000
_cell.length_c   1.000
_cell.angle_alpha   90.00
_cell.angle_beta   90.00
_cell.angle_gamma   90.00
#
_symmetry.space_group_name_H-M   'P 1'
#
loop_
_entity.id
_entity.type
_entity.pdbx_description
1 polymer ?
#
loop_
_entity_poly.entity_id
_entity_poly.type
_entity_poly.pdbx_seq_one_letter_code
_entity_poly.pdbx_strand_id
1 'polypeptide(L)'
;MTELASHYESTQRRYPRERLMILFDIDGTILDMRCMILYVLQAYDRSRGNGFFQNLRISDITVHENTVDRLLARLPLRPEEQEEVLSWYLEQRWTSAAILESHSAFRGALEVIRWFQIQPGTYVGLNTGRPEALRADTLRSLNKLGKDYRVSFTDELLHMNPAGWNEEVESTKVGGVLHFHREGYRIFAMVDNEPDNLKAVSKIDPQQEILLLHANTIFESKRTKMPRRTVSGKVYDLTDLIPEKSLPERIQFVWHGVNDKANLRQFLASDIHWAEFDIRTDPVSNDLILRHDSLENTPQQENEDRLILDDLLYRLHKTGKGIKLDLKGGGTLVDRVLDIVDAYSLDESCLWFNAKVERLRESGFRQLADAHPSAVLQCPVSFLAPLILSAPRKAKEILTMFTDWGINRFSISWLTPDIRQFFDQMDQWGFEVNIYDVPDLEAFLQAVLLMPRSITSDFNFPRWYYYGRGSGENGNYYEYSMR
;
A
#
# COMPACT_ATOMS: atom_id res chain seq x y z
N MET A 1 -0.51 -13.29 -9.63
CA MET A 1 -1.67 -12.38 -9.48
C MET A 1 -2.31 -11.98 -10.81
N THR A 2 -1.58 -12.03 -11.92
CA THR A 2 -2.06 -11.73 -13.29
C THR A 2 -3.35 -12.44 -13.70
N GLU A 3 -3.47 -13.75 -13.40
CA GLU A 3 -4.69 -14.53 -13.69
C GLU A 3 -5.90 -14.03 -12.90
N LEU A 4 -5.69 -13.64 -11.63
CA LEU A 4 -6.75 -13.06 -10.80
C LEU A 4 -7.20 -11.70 -11.35
N ALA A 5 -6.26 -10.84 -11.73
CA ALA A 5 -6.58 -9.54 -12.35
C ALA A 5 -7.40 -9.72 -13.63
N SER A 6 -6.96 -10.61 -14.52
CA SER A 6 -7.61 -10.89 -15.81
C SER A 6 -9.00 -11.50 -15.62
N HIS A 7 -9.14 -12.44 -14.69
CA HIS A 7 -10.42 -13.07 -14.37
C HIS A 7 -11.41 -12.08 -13.75
N TYR A 8 -10.94 -11.22 -12.84
CA TYR A 8 -11.75 -10.16 -12.24
C TYR A 8 -12.26 -9.18 -13.30
N GLU A 9 -11.38 -8.68 -14.18
CA GLU A 9 -11.76 -7.76 -15.26
C GLU A 9 -12.79 -8.39 -16.22
N SER A 10 -12.57 -9.66 -16.61
CA SER A 10 -13.50 -10.42 -17.43
C SER A 10 -14.87 -10.58 -16.76
N THR A 11 -14.87 -10.92 -15.46
CA THR A 11 -16.09 -11.11 -14.67
C THR A 11 -16.86 -9.81 -14.51
N GLN A 12 -16.18 -8.70 -14.22
CA GLN A 12 -16.79 -7.38 -14.09
C GLN A 12 -17.46 -6.93 -15.40
N ARG A 13 -16.84 -7.20 -16.55
CA ARG A 13 -17.44 -6.90 -17.87
C ARG A 13 -18.65 -7.77 -18.16
N ARG A 14 -18.63 -9.05 -17.75
CA ARG A 14 -19.73 -10.00 -17.98
C ARG A 14 -20.92 -9.74 -17.04
N TYR A 15 -20.66 -9.30 -15.82
CA TYR A 15 -21.66 -9.14 -14.76
C TYR A 15 -21.58 -7.76 -14.07
N PRO A 16 -21.74 -6.64 -14.81
CA PRO A 16 -21.43 -5.29 -14.31
C PRO A 16 -22.38 -4.77 -13.22
N ARG A 17 -23.50 -5.45 -12.98
CA ARG A 17 -24.52 -5.06 -11.98
C ARG A 17 -24.60 -6.04 -10.80
N GLU A 18 -23.85 -7.14 -10.86
CA GLU A 18 -23.87 -8.13 -9.79
C GLU A 18 -22.90 -7.76 -8.67
N ARG A 19 -23.17 -8.26 -7.46
CA ARG A 19 -22.31 -8.08 -6.29
C ARG A 19 -21.21 -9.11 -6.35
N LEU A 20 -20.03 -8.74 -6.83
CA LEU A 20 -18.91 -9.65 -7.00
C LEU A 20 -18.24 -9.92 -5.65
N MET A 21 -17.86 -11.17 -5.39
CA MET A 21 -17.17 -11.52 -4.16
C MET A 21 -15.97 -12.45 -4.41
N ILE A 22 -14.86 -12.10 -3.78
CA ILE A 22 -13.71 -12.99 -3.60
C ILE A 22 -13.73 -13.54 -2.18
N LEU A 23 -13.53 -14.85 -2.05
CA LEU A 23 -13.43 -15.52 -0.76
C LEU A 23 -11.98 -15.80 -0.40
N PHE A 24 -11.62 -15.53 0.85
CA PHE A 24 -10.33 -15.90 1.41
C PHE A 24 -10.53 -16.87 2.57
N ASP A 25 -9.76 -17.94 2.59
CA ASP A 25 -9.43 -18.58 3.85
C ASP A 25 -8.52 -17.67 4.70
N ILE A 26 -8.47 -17.94 6.00
CA ILE A 26 -7.69 -17.16 6.96
C ILE A 26 -6.32 -17.79 7.19
N ASP A 27 -6.25 -19.07 7.55
CA ASP A 27 -5.06 -19.71 8.10
C ASP A 27 -4.17 -20.23 6.98
N GLY A 28 -2.89 -19.85 6.98
CA GLY A 28 -1.99 -20.20 5.88
C GLY A 28 -2.29 -19.46 4.56
N THR A 29 -3.34 -18.63 4.51
CA THR A 29 -3.74 -17.83 3.35
C THR A 29 -3.53 -16.34 3.62
N ILE A 30 -4.23 -15.78 4.61
CA ILE A 30 -4.02 -14.40 5.10
C ILE A 30 -2.95 -14.42 6.19
N LEU A 31 -3.11 -15.30 7.17
CA LEU A 31 -2.25 -15.39 8.36
C LEU A 31 -1.13 -16.40 8.19
N ASP A 32 0.08 -16.00 8.57
CA ASP A 32 1.23 -16.88 8.66
C ASP A 32 1.23 -17.62 10.01
N MET A 33 0.72 -18.85 10.00
CA MET A 33 0.55 -19.67 11.21
C MET A 33 1.87 -20.05 11.88
N ARG A 34 3.01 -19.88 11.19
CA ARG A 34 4.34 -20.06 11.79
C ARG A 34 4.60 -19.08 12.93
N CYS A 35 4.05 -17.86 12.84
CA CYS A 35 4.17 -16.87 13.90
C CYS A 35 3.46 -17.32 15.19
N MET A 36 2.27 -17.93 15.05
CA MET A 36 1.55 -18.52 16.17
C MET A 36 2.33 -19.68 16.80
N ILE A 37 2.86 -20.60 16.00
CA ILE A 37 3.69 -21.70 16.49
C ILE A 37 4.88 -21.16 17.28
N LEU A 38 5.62 -20.22 16.70
CA LEU A 38 6.79 -19.61 17.36
C LEU A 38 6.43 -18.96 18.69
N TYR A 39 5.38 -18.13 18.69
CA TYR A 39 4.93 -17.41 19.87
C TYR A 39 4.56 -18.35 21.02
N VAL A 40 3.78 -19.40 20.75
CA VAL A 40 3.30 -20.33 21.77
C VAL A 40 4.45 -21.16 22.35
N LEU A 41 5.38 -21.62 21.50
CA LEU A 41 6.56 -22.34 21.95
C LEU A 41 7.49 -21.44 22.80
N GLN A 42 7.72 -20.19 22.40
CA GLN A 42 8.47 -19.24 23.23
C GLN A 42 7.72 -18.83 24.51
N ALA A 43 6.38 -18.88 24.51
CA ALA A 43 5.59 -18.67 25.72
C ALA A 43 5.76 -19.83 26.72
N TYR A 44 5.93 -21.05 26.23
CA TYR A 44 6.27 -22.20 27.07
C TYR A 44 7.60 -21.98 27.81
N ASP A 45 8.65 -21.57 27.10
CA ASP A 45 9.96 -21.23 27.69
C ASP A 45 9.81 -20.22 28.84
N ARG A 46 9.07 -19.13 28.58
CA ARG A 46 8.80 -18.09 29.59
C ARG A 46 8.03 -18.62 30.80
N SER A 47 7.04 -19.49 30.58
CA SER A 47 6.20 -20.04 31.66
C SER A 47 6.94 -21.06 32.53
N ARG A 48 7.91 -21.78 31.96
CA ARG A 48 8.64 -22.86 32.64
C ARG A 48 10.04 -22.46 33.09
N GLY A 49 10.53 -21.29 32.67
CA GLY A 49 11.88 -20.82 32.97
C GLY A 49 12.98 -21.63 32.27
N ASN A 50 12.66 -22.25 31.13
CA ASN A 50 13.63 -22.95 30.29
C ASN A 50 13.90 -22.16 29.00
N GLY A 51 14.82 -22.64 28.17
CA GLY A 51 15.28 -21.95 26.96
C GLY A 51 15.29 -22.86 25.73
N PHE A 52 14.31 -23.76 25.61
CA PHE A 52 14.26 -24.74 24.52
C PHE A 52 14.07 -24.07 23.15
N PHE A 53 13.33 -22.96 23.10
CA PHE A 53 12.91 -22.28 21.88
C PHE A 53 13.49 -20.86 21.73
N GLN A 54 14.41 -20.44 22.61
CA GLN A 54 15.10 -19.14 22.54
C GLN A 54 15.66 -18.82 21.15
N ASN A 55 16.23 -19.82 20.47
CA ASN A 55 16.88 -19.66 19.18
C ASN A 55 16.01 -20.06 17.99
N LEU A 56 14.77 -20.50 18.24
CA LEU A 56 13.83 -20.87 17.18
C LEU A 56 13.44 -19.63 16.38
N ARG A 57 13.52 -19.72 15.06
CA ARG A 57 13.11 -18.66 14.12
C ARG A 57 11.92 -19.11 13.28
N ILE A 58 11.19 -18.15 12.71
CA ILE A 58 10.07 -18.44 11.79
C ILE A 58 10.52 -19.33 10.62
N SER A 59 11.76 -19.14 10.13
CA SER A 59 12.34 -19.93 9.03
C SER A 59 12.51 -21.42 9.36
N ASP A 60 12.60 -21.77 10.65
CA ASP A 60 12.82 -23.15 11.09
C ASP A 60 11.51 -23.94 11.15
N ILE A 61 10.38 -23.22 11.18
CA ILE A 61 9.04 -23.79 11.24
C ILE A 61 8.59 -24.12 9.82
N THR A 62 8.65 -25.42 9.51
CA THR A 62 8.33 -26.00 8.20
C THR A 62 7.14 -26.95 8.26
N VAL A 63 6.40 -26.93 9.36
CA VAL A 63 5.28 -27.82 9.66
C VAL A 63 3.97 -27.05 9.77
N HIS A 64 2.85 -27.71 9.50
CA HIS A 64 1.52 -27.17 9.72
C HIS A 64 1.24 -27.06 11.23
N GLU A 65 0.37 -26.14 11.65
CA GLU A 65 0.03 -25.91 13.06
C GLU A 65 -0.57 -27.14 13.74
N ASN A 66 -1.18 -28.07 13.00
CA ASN A 66 -1.68 -29.34 13.54
C ASN A 66 -0.61 -30.43 13.64
N THR A 67 0.61 -30.17 13.17
CA THR A 67 1.70 -31.17 13.07
C THR A 67 2.99 -30.73 13.78
N VAL A 68 2.84 -29.95 14.86
CA VAL A 68 3.96 -29.42 15.66
C VAL A 68 4.77 -30.54 16.34
N ASP A 69 4.17 -31.70 16.59
CA ASP A 69 4.86 -32.92 17.01
C ASP A 69 6.08 -33.24 16.12
N ARG A 70 5.96 -33.06 14.80
CA ARG A 70 7.05 -33.29 13.84
C ARG A 70 8.18 -32.27 13.95
N LEU A 71 7.87 -31.05 14.38
CA LEU A 71 8.88 -30.04 14.68
C LEU A 71 9.61 -30.40 15.97
N LEU A 72 8.86 -30.74 17.04
CA LEU A 72 9.43 -31.11 18.33
C LEU A 72 10.35 -32.32 18.24
N ALA A 73 9.99 -33.32 17.42
CA ALA A 73 10.81 -34.51 17.18
C ALA A 73 12.18 -34.22 16.53
N ARG A 74 12.35 -33.03 15.92
CA ARG A 74 13.63 -32.59 15.32
C ARG A 74 14.50 -31.80 16.28
N LEU A 75 13.95 -31.40 17.43
CA LEU A 75 14.64 -30.61 18.44
C LEU A 75 15.32 -31.54 19.46
N PRO A 76 16.39 -31.09 20.13
CA PRO A 76 17.11 -31.88 21.13
C PRO A 76 16.34 -31.93 22.46
N LEU A 77 15.09 -32.40 22.44
CA LEU A 77 14.20 -32.56 23.60
C LEU A 77 14.04 -34.04 23.93
N ARG A 78 13.97 -34.38 25.22
CA ARG A 78 13.64 -35.74 25.66
C ARG A 78 12.17 -36.06 25.33
N PRO A 79 11.80 -37.33 25.10
CA PRO A 79 10.42 -37.69 24.76
C PRO A 79 9.35 -37.16 25.73
N GLU A 80 9.63 -37.21 27.04
CA GLU A 80 8.73 -36.67 28.09
C GLU A 80 8.53 -35.14 27.94
N GLU A 81 9.59 -34.41 27.59
CA GLU A 81 9.53 -32.97 27.37
C GLU A 81 8.75 -32.64 26.08
N GLN A 82 8.88 -33.47 25.04
CA GLN A 82 8.11 -33.31 23.80
C GLN A 82 6.61 -33.46 24.05
N GLU A 83 6.20 -34.45 24.83
CA GLU A 83 4.80 -34.68 25.17
C GLU A 83 4.21 -33.55 26.04
N GLU A 84 4.98 -33.06 27.01
CA GLU A 84 4.58 -31.91 27.83
C GLU A 84 4.40 -30.64 26.96
N VAL A 85 5.38 -30.33 26.12
CA VAL A 85 5.32 -29.17 25.22
C VAL A 85 4.15 -29.29 24.25
N LEU A 86 3.92 -30.48 23.66
CA LEU A 86 2.83 -30.69 22.71
C LEU A 86 1.47 -30.47 23.38
N SER A 87 1.28 -31.02 24.58
CA SER A 87 0.05 -30.85 25.35
C SER A 87 -0.21 -29.37 25.65
N TRP A 88 0.80 -28.65 26.13
CA TRP A 88 0.72 -27.21 26.34
C TRP A 88 0.39 -26.45 25.05
N TYR A 89 1.07 -26.77 23.95
CA TYR A 89 0.86 -26.12 22.67
C TYR A 89 -0.59 -26.25 22.19
N LEU A 90 -1.17 -27.46 22.28
CA LEU A 90 -2.54 -27.73 21.87
C LEU A 90 -3.57 -26.97 22.72
N GLU A 91 -3.31 -26.80 24.01
CA GLU A 91 -4.15 -26.02 24.93
C GLU A 91 -4.07 -24.51 24.67
N GLN A 92 -2.88 -23.99 24.32
CA GLN A 92 -2.64 -22.55 24.28
C GLN A 92 -2.85 -21.90 22.92
N ARG A 93 -2.66 -22.63 21.81
CA ARG A 93 -2.57 -22.05 20.45
C ARG A 93 -3.80 -21.27 19.99
N TRP A 94 -4.99 -21.63 20.47
CA TRP A 94 -6.25 -20.97 20.11
C TRP A 94 -6.85 -20.12 21.23
N THR A 95 -6.06 -19.81 22.27
CA THR A 95 -6.49 -18.86 23.30
C THR A 95 -6.62 -17.45 22.71
N SER A 96 -7.50 -16.63 23.29
CA SER A 96 -7.67 -15.24 22.87
C SER A 96 -6.35 -14.46 22.88
N ALA A 97 -5.48 -14.72 23.87
CA ALA A 97 -4.16 -14.10 23.96
C ALA A 97 -3.26 -14.50 22.79
N ALA A 98 -3.16 -15.80 22.48
CA ALA A 98 -2.37 -16.26 21.33
C ALA A 98 -2.88 -15.67 20.01
N ILE A 99 -4.20 -15.67 19.78
CA ILE A 99 -4.81 -15.11 18.56
C ILE A 99 -4.50 -13.62 18.37
N LEU A 100 -4.46 -12.83 19.45
CA LEU A 100 -4.26 -11.38 19.36
C LEU A 100 -2.81 -10.93 19.26
N GLU A 101 -1.90 -11.72 19.82
CA GLU A 101 -0.50 -11.34 19.98
C GLU A 101 0.44 -12.04 19.00
N SER A 102 0.02 -13.17 18.42
CA SER A 102 0.90 -14.00 17.57
C SER A 102 0.61 -13.96 16.08
N HIS A 103 -0.58 -13.51 15.67
CA HIS A 103 -0.95 -13.48 14.27
C HIS A 103 -0.19 -12.39 13.51
N SER A 104 0.34 -12.78 12.35
CA SER A 104 0.89 -11.86 11.36
C SER A 104 0.34 -12.21 9.99
N ALA A 105 0.05 -11.22 9.16
CA ALA A 105 -0.37 -11.45 7.78
C ALA A 105 0.81 -11.77 6.86
N PHE A 106 0.59 -12.58 5.83
CA PHE A 106 1.55 -12.70 4.72
C PHE A 106 1.70 -11.35 4.00
N ARG A 107 2.93 -11.03 3.58
CA ARG A 107 3.23 -9.83 2.79
C ARG A 107 2.33 -9.75 1.56
N GLY A 108 1.68 -8.60 1.36
CA GLY A 108 0.81 -8.32 0.22
C GLY A 108 -0.64 -8.80 0.40
N ALA A 109 -0.94 -9.67 1.36
CA ALA A 109 -2.29 -10.24 1.50
C ALA A 109 -3.34 -9.17 1.84
N LEU A 110 -3.02 -8.29 2.80
CA LEU A 110 -3.93 -7.21 3.21
C LEU A 110 -4.05 -6.14 2.13
N GLU A 111 -3.02 -5.89 1.33
CA GLU A 111 -3.06 -4.97 0.21
C GLU A 111 -3.92 -5.50 -0.95
N VAL A 112 -3.83 -6.79 -1.25
CA VAL A 112 -4.73 -7.44 -2.23
C VAL A 112 -6.19 -7.37 -1.75
N ILE A 113 -6.44 -7.63 -0.46
CA ILE A 113 -7.78 -7.49 0.13
C ILE A 113 -8.25 -6.04 0.03
N ARG A 114 -7.41 -5.07 0.41
CA ARG A 114 -7.71 -3.64 0.33
C ARG A 114 -8.08 -3.24 -1.09
N TRP A 115 -7.33 -3.71 -2.09
CA TRP A 115 -7.60 -3.44 -3.50
C TRP A 115 -9.03 -3.85 -3.89
N PHE A 116 -9.48 -5.05 -3.51
CA PHE A 116 -10.84 -5.50 -3.81
C PHE A 116 -11.91 -4.77 -3.00
N GLN A 117 -11.65 -4.43 -1.73
CA GLN A 117 -12.60 -3.69 -0.88
C GLN A 117 -12.90 -2.28 -1.38
N ILE A 118 -11.98 -1.65 -2.14
CA ILE A 118 -12.21 -0.32 -2.71
C ILE A 118 -12.82 -0.34 -4.11
N GLN A 119 -13.00 -1.51 -4.73
CA GLN A 119 -13.62 -1.59 -6.05
C GLN A 119 -15.15 -1.47 -5.95
N PRO A 120 -15.81 -0.71 -6.85
CA PRO A 120 -17.26 -0.62 -6.87
C PRO A 120 -17.92 -1.97 -7.10
N GLY A 121 -18.92 -2.31 -6.27
CA GLY A 121 -19.70 -3.54 -6.40
C GLY A 121 -18.97 -4.84 -6.03
N THR A 122 -17.77 -4.73 -5.45
CA THR A 122 -16.93 -5.88 -5.08
C THR A 122 -16.79 -6.00 -3.58
N TYR A 123 -16.82 -7.23 -3.10
CA TYR A 123 -16.80 -7.59 -1.68
C TYR A 123 -15.72 -8.64 -1.40
N VAL A 124 -15.18 -8.60 -0.20
CA VAL A 124 -14.25 -9.62 0.29
C VAL A 124 -14.93 -10.39 1.41
N GLY A 125 -15.14 -11.68 1.20
CA GLY A 125 -15.67 -12.60 2.21
C GLY A 125 -14.57 -13.47 2.81
N LEU A 126 -14.74 -13.87 4.06
CA LEU A 126 -13.93 -14.86 4.75
C LEU A 126 -14.67 -16.19 4.82
N ASN A 127 -14.01 -17.27 4.42
CA ASN A 127 -14.56 -18.62 4.43
C ASN A 127 -13.51 -19.56 5.07
N THR A 128 -13.65 -19.80 6.37
CA THR A 128 -12.60 -20.43 7.19
C THR A 128 -13.05 -21.73 7.84
N GLY A 129 -12.11 -22.64 8.07
CA GLY A 129 -12.31 -23.85 8.87
C GLY A 129 -12.36 -23.62 10.38
N ARG A 130 -12.02 -22.40 10.86
CA ARG A 130 -12.09 -22.06 12.29
C ARG A 130 -13.51 -22.21 12.82
N PRO A 131 -13.69 -22.68 14.08
CA PRO A 131 -15.00 -22.75 14.72
C PRO A 131 -15.66 -21.40 14.93
N GLU A 132 -17.00 -21.39 14.91
CA GLU A 132 -17.83 -20.24 15.27
C GLU A 132 -17.49 -19.65 16.65
N ALA A 133 -17.06 -20.47 17.61
CA ALA A 133 -16.66 -20.01 18.95
C ALA A 133 -15.49 -18.99 18.93
N LEU A 134 -14.68 -18.96 17.85
CA LEU A 134 -13.56 -18.03 17.70
C LEU A 134 -13.89 -16.76 16.89
N ARG A 135 -15.15 -16.56 16.50
CA ARG A 135 -15.58 -15.44 15.65
C ARG A 135 -15.11 -14.08 16.14
N ALA A 136 -15.41 -13.75 17.40
CA ALA A 136 -15.08 -12.46 17.98
C ALA A 136 -13.56 -12.21 18.03
N ASP A 137 -12.78 -13.22 18.43
CA ASP A 137 -11.32 -13.13 18.51
C ASP A 137 -10.67 -13.05 17.14
N THR A 138 -11.20 -13.81 16.17
CA THR A 138 -10.74 -13.82 14.78
C THR A 138 -10.95 -12.45 14.14
N LEU A 139 -12.16 -11.91 14.21
CA LEU A 139 -12.47 -10.57 13.68
C LEU A 139 -11.65 -9.49 14.36
N ARG A 140 -11.50 -9.54 15.69
CA ARG A 140 -10.70 -8.58 16.45
C ARG A 140 -9.22 -8.61 16.02
N SER A 141 -8.65 -9.81 15.88
CA SER A 141 -7.26 -10.00 15.44
C SER A 141 -7.05 -9.50 14.00
N LEU A 142 -7.91 -9.92 13.06
CA LEU A 142 -7.80 -9.50 11.66
C LEU A 142 -8.00 -8.00 11.46
N ASN A 143 -8.95 -7.39 12.18
CA ASN A 143 -9.17 -5.93 12.10
C ASN A 143 -8.04 -5.14 12.77
N LYS A 144 -7.40 -5.67 13.83
CA LYS A 144 -6.18 -5.08 14.41
C LYS A 144 -5.05 -5.06 13.37
N LEU A 145 -4.83 -6.16 12.64
CA LEU A 145 -3.84 -6.25 11.58
C LEU A 145 -4.19 -5.40 10.35
N GLY A 146 -5.48 -5.37 9.97
CA GLY A 146 -5.99 -4.65 8.80
C GLY A 146 -5.98 -3.13 8.94
N LYS A 147 -5.92 -2.61 10.18
CA LYS A 147 -6.03 -1.17 10.47
C LYS A 147 -5.06 -0.33 9.64
N ASP A 148 -3.77 -0.66 9.65
CA ASP A 148 -2.73 0.11 8.94
C ASP A 148 -2.85 0.02 7.40
N TYR A 149 -3.67 -0.91 6.91
CA TYR A 149 -3.97 -1.11 5.49
C TYR A 149 -5.35 -0.57 5.11
N ARG A 150 -6.09 0.03 6.05
CA ARG A 150 -7.50 0.41 5.90
C ARG A 150 -8.39 -0.76 5.45
N VAL A 151 -8.07 -1.96 5.94
CA VAL A 151 -8.84 -3.17 5.71
C VAL A 151 -9.73 -3.39 6.93
N SER A 152 -10.99 -3.71 6.67
CA SER A 152 -11.93 -4.13 7.70
C SER A 152 -12.69 -5.39 7.29
N PHE A 153 -12.92 -6.27 8.26
CA PHE A 153 -13.71 -7.48 8.12
C PHE A 153 -14.93 -7.38 9.03
N THR A 154 -16.10 -7.70 8.49
CA THR A 154 -17.37 -7.62 9.21
C THR A 154 -17.95 -9.00 9.44
N ASP A 155 -18.92 -9.08 10.35
CA ASP A 155 -19.55 -10.35 10.73
C ASP A 155 -20.34 -10.96 9.58
N GLU A 156 -21.01 -10.11 8.81
CA GLU A 156 -21.89 -10.49 7.69
C GLU A 156 -21.12 -11.12 6.54
N LEU A 157 -19.82 -10.84 6.43
CA LEU A 157 -18.94 -11.36 5.39
C LEU A 157 -18.01 -12.45 5.92
N LEU A 158 -18.37 -13.11 7.02
CA LEU A 158 -17.59 -14.17 7.64
C LEU A 158 -18.42 -15.45 7.80
N HIS A 159 -18.01 -16.49 7.07
CA HIS A 159 -18.49 -17.86 7.24
C HIS A 159 -17.44 -18.70 7.99
N MET A 160 -17.85 -19.32 9.10
CA MET A 160 -17.02 -20.17 9.94
C MET A 160 -17.64 -21.56 10.10
N ASN A 161 -16.88 -22.49 10.65
CA ASN A 161 -17.34 -23.85 10.89
C ASN A 161 -18.29 -23.91 12.10
N PRO A 162 -19.58 -24.22 11.91
CA PRO A 162 -20.54 -24.31 13.03
C PRO A 162 -20.35 -25.56 13.89
N ALA A 163 -19.68 -26.59 13.38
CA ALA A 163 -19.54 -27.88 14.03
C ALA A 163 -18.26 -28.04 14.88
N GLY A 164 -17.40 -27.02 14.90
CA GLY A 164 -16.17 -27.04 15.69
C GLY A 164 -14.99 -27.73 15.00
N TRP A 165 -13.92 -28.00 15.75
CA TRP A 165 -12.63 -28.46 15.20
C TRP A 165 -12.63 -29.88 14.64
N ASN A 166 -13.64 -30.70 14.94
CA ASN A 166 -13.61 -32.14 14.72
C ASN A 166 -14.37 -32.62 13.46
N GLU A 167 -14.87 -31.71 12.61
CA GLU A 167 -15.68 -32.06 11.43
C GLU A 167 -15.08 -31.55 10.11
N GLU A 168 -15.53 -32.14 8.99
CA GLU A 168 -14.97 -32.00 7.64
C GLU A 168 -14.91 -30.53 7.17
N VAL A 169 -13.73 -29.91 7.28
CA VAL A 169 -13.46 -28.53 6.82
C VAL A 169 -13.91 -28.33 5.37
N GLU A 170 -13.73 -29.32 4.50
CA GLU A 170 -14.19 -29.31 3.11
C GLU A 170 -15.68 -28.96 2.97
N SER A 171 -16.53 -29.54 3.83
CA SER A 171 -17.97 -29.32 3.83
C SER A 171 -18.33 -27.88 4.26
N THR A 172 -17.58 -27.32 5.22
CA THR A 172 -17.73 -25.93 5.65
C THR A 172 -17.38 -24.99 4.50
N LYS A 173 -16.30 -25.27 3.75
CA LYS A 173 -15.89 -24.43 2.61
C LYS A 173 -16.94 -24.38 1.53
N VAL A 174 -17.51 -25.53 1.18
CA VAL A 174 -18.66 -25.63 0.26
C VAL A 174 -19.86 -24.87 0.82
N GLY A 175 -20.16 -25.04 2.12
CA GLY A 175 -21.22 -24.33 2.83
C GLY A 175 -21.11 -22.81 2.74
N GLY A 176 -19.90 -22.27 2.89
CA GLY A 176 -19.63 -20.83 2.79
C GLY A 176 -19.89 -20.26 1.39
N VAL A 177 -19.45 -20.96 0.34
CA VAL A 177 -19.75 -20.57 -1.05
C VAL A 177 -21.27 -20.53 -1.28
N LEU A 178 -21.98 -21.58 -0.85
CA LEU A 178 -23.44 -21.66 -1.00
C LEU A 178 -24.19 -20.65 -0.12
N HIS A 179 -23.64 -20.30 1.04
CA HIS A 179 -24.19 -19.27 1.91
C HIS A 179 -24.15 -17.90 1.22
N PHE A 180 -22.97 -17.45 0.79
CA PHE A 180 -22.84 -16.15 0.13
C PHE A 180 -23.55 -16.07 -1.21
N HIS A 181 -23.67 -17.18 -1.95
CA HIS A 181 -24.50 -17.22 -3.14
C HIS A 181 -25.98 -16.95 -2.83
N ARG A 182 -26.51 -17.50 -1.73
CA ARG A 182 -27.88 -17.24 -1.27
C ARG A 182 -28.09 -15.80 -0.80
N GLU A 183 -27.05 -15.17 -0.24
CA GLU A 183 -27.03 -13.74 0.09
C GLU A 183 -26.92 -12.81 -1.13
N GLY A 184 -26.93 -13.38 -2.34
CA GLY A 184 -26.96 -12.64 -3.61
C GLY A 184 -25.59 -12.21 -4.12
N TYR A 185 -24.51 -12.81 -3.62
CA TYR A 185 -23.16 -12.58 -4.15
C TYR A 185 -22.83 -13.54 -5.29
N ARG A 186 -22.13 -13.02 -6.29
CA ARG A 186 -21.44 -13.82 -7.30
C ARG A 186 -20.01 -14.05 -6.85
N ILE A 187 -19.73 -15.27 -6.40
CA ILE A 187 -18.36 -15.67 -6.08
C ILE A 187 -17.59 -15.82 -7.38
N PHE A 188 -16.51 -15.03 -7.55
CA PHE A 188 -15.68 -15.09 -8.76
C PHE A 188 -14.31 -15.72 -8.49
N ALA A 189 -13.84 -15.72 -7.24
CA ALA A 189 -12.58 -16.34 -6.87
C ALA A 189 -12.61 -16.86 -5.43
N MET A 190 -11.82 -17.90 -5.18
CA MET A 190 -11.57 -18.42 -3.84
C MET A 190 -10.08 -18.68 -3.63
N VAL A 191 -9.53 -18.10 -2.57
CA VAL A 191 -8.13 -18.25 -2.15
C VAL A 191 -8.08 -19.13 -0.92
N ASP A 192 -7.33 -20.23 -1.00
CA ASP A 192 -7.17 -21.18 0.10
C ASP A 192 -5.79 -21.84 -0.02
N ASN A 193 -5.16 -22.16 1.11
CA ASN A 193 -3.88 -22.87 1.13
C ASN A 193 -4.05 -24.39 1.08
N GLU A 194 -5.26 -24.92 1.33
CA GLU A 194 -5.52 -26.35 1.34
C GLU A 194 -6.06 -26.86 -0.02
N PRO A 195 -5.29 -27.68 -0.75
CA PRO A 195 -5.73 -28.36 -1.96
C PRO A 195 -7.10 -29.04 -1.89
N ASP A 196 -7.38 -29.74 -0.79
CA ASP A 196 -8.62 -30.51 -0.65
C ASP A 196 -9.85 -29.60 -0.51
N ASN A 197 -9.72 -28.44 0.13
CA ASN A 197 -10.76 -27.40 0.17
C ASN A 197 -11.10 -26.89 -1.23
N LEU A 198 -10.08 -26.52 -2.03
CA LEU A 198 -10.27 -26.05 -3.39
C LEU A 198 -10.88 -27.14 -4.29
N LYS A 199 -10.50 -28.40 -4.06
CA LYS A 199 -11.08 -29.54 -4.76
C LYS A 199 -12.55 -29.74 -4.41
N ALA A 200 -12.94 -29.60 -3.14
CA ALA A 200 -14.33 -29.68 -2.73
C ALA A 200 -15.17 -28.58 -3.42
N VAL A 201 -14.67 -27.34 -3.43
CA VAL A 201 -15.34 -26.21 -4.10
C VAL A 201 -15.46 -26.42 -5.62
N SER A 202 -14.43 -26.98 -6.26
CA SER A 202 -14.49 -27.29 -7.70
C SER A 202 -15.62 -28.24 -8.10
N LYS A 203 -16.12 -29.08 -7.17
CA LYS A 203 -17.21 -30.04 -7.45
C LYS A 203 -18.57 -29.35 -7.54
N ILE A 204 -18.75 -28.21 -6.86
CA ILE A 204 -20.01 -27.45 -6.88
C ILE A 204 -20.05 -26.35 -7.93
N ASP A 205 -18.93 -26.11 -8.62
CA ASP A 205 -18.80 -25.15 -9.72
C ASP A 205 -18.44 -25.88 -11.04
N PRO A 206 -19.39 -26.65 -11.63
CA PRO A 206 -19.13 -27.41 -12.86
C PRO A 206 -18.89 -26.50 -14.07
N GLN A 207 -19.33 -25.24 -14.01
CA GLN A 207 -19.13 -24.24 -15.06
C GLN A 207 -17.77 -23.55 -14.97
N GLN A 208 -17.04 -23.76 -13.88
CA GLN A 208 -15.71 -23.18 -13.63
C GLN A 208 -15.73 -21.65 -13.67
N GLU A 209 -16.78 -21.04 -13.09
CA GLU A 209 -16.88 -19.58 -12.98
C GLU A 209 -16.06 -19.01 -11.80
N ILE A 210 -15.75 -19.85 -10.82
CA ILE A 210 -14.91 -19.50 -9.66
C ILE A 210 -13.44 -19.81 -9.99
N LEU A 211 -12.61 -18.78 -10.02
CA LEU A 211 -11.16 -18.96 -10.10
C LEU A 211 -10.63 -19.48 -8.77
N LEU A 212 -10.09 -20.69 -8.78
CA LEU A 212 -9.47 -21.31 -7.62
C LEU A 212 -7.99 -20.88 -7.53
N LEU A 213 -7.63 -20.26 -6.42
CA LEU A 213 -6.30 -19.74 -6.14
C LEU A 213 -5.70 -20.49 -4.96
N HIS A 214 -4.64 -21.24 -5.22
CA HIS A 214 -3.91 -21.97 -4.20
C HIS A 214 -2.77 -21.13 -3.64
N ALA A 215 -2.92 -20.70 -2.39
CA ALA A 215 -1.85 -20.09 -1.62
C ALA A 215 -0.86 -21.19 -1.22
N ASN A 216 0.22 -21.34 -2.00
CA ASN A 216 1.21 -22.40 -1.85
C ASN A 216 2.15 -22.13 -0.65
N THR A 217 1.58 -22.19 0.55
CA THR A 217 2.24 -22.02 1.84
C THR A 217 2.43 -23.40 2.49
N ILE A 218 2.33 -23.49 3.81
CA ILE A 218 2.35 -24.76 4.54
C ILE A 218 0.90 -25.22 4.70
N PHE A 219 0.62 -26.47 4.34
CA PHE A 219 -0.71 -27.08 4.38
C PHE A 219 -0.61 -28.55 4.81
N GLU A 220 -1.71 -29.10 5.32
CA GLU A 220 -1.80 -30.43 5.93
C GLU A 220 -2.02 -31.54 4.90
N SER A 221 -2.83 -31.27 3.88
CA SER A 221 -3.19 -32.26 2.87
C SER A 221 -1.96 -32.83 2.16
N LYS A 222 -2.01 -34.13 1.81
CA LYS A 222 -0.97 -34.74 0.98
C LYS A 222 -0.95 -33.99 -0.36
N ARG A 223 0.23 -33.85 -0.98
CA ARG A 223 0.35 -33.28 -2.33
C ARG A 223 -0.46 -34.11 -3.33
N THR A 224 -1.72 -33.73 -3.53
CA THR A 224 -2.63 -34.31 -4.49
C THR A 224 -2.64 -33.45 -5.75
N LYS A 225 -3.20 -34.01 -6.84
CA LYS A 225 -3.34 -33.26 -8.08
C LYS A 225 -4.42 -32.19 -7.89
N MET A 226 -4.04 -30.92 -8.04
CA MET A 226 -4.97 -29.79 -8.01
C MET A 226 -6.06 -29.93 -9.09
N PRO A 227 -7.25 -29.35 -8.85
CA PRO A 227 -8.28 -29.23 -9.87
C PRO A 227 -7.76 -28.55 -11.16
N ARG A 228 -8.42 -28.82 -12.28
CA ARG A 228 -8.09 -28.14 -13.55
C ARG A 228 -8.34 -26.63 -13.40
N ARG A 229 -7.43 -25.80 -13.92
CA ARG A 229 -7.46 -24.33 -13.89
C ARG A 229 -7.23 -23.69 -12.51
N THR A 230 -6.81 -24.45 -11.50
CA THR A 230 -6.28 -23.84 -10.27
C THR A 230 -4.96 -23.15 -10.56
N VAL A 231 -4.83 -21.90 -10.13
CA VAL A 231 -3.57 -21.14 -10.21
C VAL A 231 -2.92 -21.17 -8.84
N SER A 232 -1.64 -21.53 -8.78
CA SER A 232 -0.88 -21.58 -7.52
C SER A 232 0.15 -20.47 -7.47
N GLY A 233 0.36 -19.89 -6.29
CA GLY A 233 1.36 -18.84 -6.07
C GLY A 233 1.85 -18.83 -4.62
N LYS A 234 3.04 -18.26 -4.38
CA LYS A 234 3.63 -18.13 -3.03
C LYS A 234 3.62 -16.72 -2.49
N VAL A 235 3.33 -15.73 -3.35
CA VAL A 235 3.48 -14.31 -3.04
C VAL A 235 2.26 -13.56 -3.58
N TYR A 236 1.81 -12.58 -2.80
CA TYR A 236 0.80 -11.60 -3.19
C TYR A 236 1.50 -10.40 -3.82
N ASP A 237 1.71 -10.43 -5.14
CA ASP A 237 2.37 -9.35 -5.88
C ASP A 237 1.35 -8.35 -6.42
N LEU A 238 1.36 -7.12 -5.89
CA LEU A 238 0.50 -6.02 -6.33
C LEU A 238 0.80 -5.57 -7.76
N THR A 239 2.07 -5.64 -8.17
CA THR A 239 2.52 -5.16 -9.49
C THR A 239 2.00 -6.03 -10.64
N ASP A 240 1.58 -7.26 -10.31
CA ASP A 240 0.90 -8.19 -11.22
C ASP A 240 -0.63 -8.11 -11.12
N LEU A 241 -1.16 -7.53 -10.03
CA LEU A 241 -2.61 -7.42 -9.77
C LEU A 241 -3.21 -6.13 -10.31
N ILE A 242 -2.50 -5.02 -10.14
CA ILE A 242 -2.99 -3.67 -10.42
C ILE A 242 -2.26 -3.14 -11.66
N PRO A 243 -2.86 -3.22 -12.85
CA PRO A 243 -2.30 -2.58 -14.04
C PRO A 243 -2.51 -1.06 -13.97
N GLU A 244 -1.68 -0.30 -14.71
CA GLU A 244 -1.76 1.17 -14.77
C GLU A 244 -3.17 1.70 -15.07
N LYS A 245 -3.85 1.09 -16.05
CA LYS A 245 -5.24 1.46 -16.44
C LYS A 245 -6.28 1.31 -15.31
N SER A 246 -5.95 0.59 -14.24
CA SER A 246 -6.82 0.39 -13.09
C SER A 246 -6.54 1.39 -11.97
N LEU A 247 -5.56 2.29 -12.13
CA LEU A 247 -5.30 3.31 -11.13
C LEU A 247 -6.53 4.22 -10.91
N PRO A 248 -6.84 4.60 -9.66
CA PRO A 248 -8.02 5.40 -9.39
C PRO A 248 -7.90 6.83 -9.94
N GLU A 249 -8.90 7.26 -10.73
CA GLU A 249 -8.93 8.60 -11.35
C GLU A 249 -8.92 9.76 -10.34
N ARG A 250 -9.38 9.51 -9.10
CA ARG A 250 -9.46 10.56 -8.06
C ARG A 250 -8.11 10.94 -7.45
N ILE A 251 -7.07 10.14 -7.66
CA ILE A 251 -5.72 10.41 -7.16
C ILE A 251 -4.97 11.18 -8.23
N GLN A 252 -4.43 12.35 -7.86
CA GLN A 252 -3.58 13.11 -8.77
C GLN A 252 -2.15 12.58 -8.74
N PHE A 253 -1.65 12.13 -9.88
CA PHE A 253 -0.29 11.64 -10.04
C PHE A 253 0.63 12.78 -10.49
N VAL A 254 1.77 12.95 -9.80
CA VAL A 254 2.72 14.05 -10.01
C VAL A 254 4.11 13.49 -10.34
N TRP A 255 4.58 13.75 -11.55
CA TRP A 255 5.92 13.39 -11.99
C TRP A 255 6.97 14.25 -11.27
N HIS A 256 7.82 13.62 -10.48
CA HIS A 256 8.81 14.29 -9.65
C HIS A 256 10.07 14.70 -10.44
N GLY A 257 10.64 15.85 -10.10
CA GLY A 257 11.99 16.25 -10.54
C GLY A 257 12.14 16.40 -12.06
N VAL A 258 11.19 17.05 -12.73
CA VAL A 258 11.25 17.30 -14.18
C VAL A 258 12.17 18.49 -14.50
N ASN A 259 13.41 18.41 -14.03
CA ASN A 259 14.39 19.51 -14.07
C ASN A 259 15.30 19.48 -15.31
N ASP A 260 15.26 18.40 -16.09
CA ASP A 260 16.09 18.22 -17.27
C ASP A 260 15.27 17.92 -18.53
N LYS A 261 15.89 18.13 -19.70
CA LYS A 261 15.25 17.92 -21.01
C LYS A 261 14.78 16.49 -21.25
N ALA A 262 15.45 15.48 -20.67
CA ALA A 262 15.07 14.08 -20.84
C ALA A 262 13.81 13.75 -20.04
N ASN A 263 13.76 14.12 -18.75
CA ASN A 263 12.56 13.96 -17.93
C ASN A 263 11.39 14.78 -18.51
N LEU A 264 11.62 16.00 -19.00
CA LEU A 264 10.58 16.82 -19.62
C LEU A 264 9.97 16.15 -20.85
N ARG A 265 10.80 15.53 -21.71
CA ARG A 265 10.29 14.78 -22.87
C ARG A 265 9.44 13.57 -22.47
N GLN A 266 9.88 12.81 -21.45
CA GLN A 266 9.12 11.66 -20.94
C GLN A 266 7.78 12.11 -20.36
N PHE A 267 7.78 13.15 -19.52
CA PHE A 267 6.56 13.71 -18.96
C PHE A 267 5.57 14.18 -20.05
N LEU A 268 6.05 14.94 -21.03
CA LEU A 268 5.20 15.44 -22.12
C LEU A 268 4.59 14.31 -22.97
N ALA A 269 5.26 13.16 -23.07
CA ALA A 269 4.75 11.98 -23.78
C ALA A 269 3.86 11.08 -22.92
N SER A 270 3.79 11.31 -21.60
CA SER A 270 3.01 10.51 -20.66
C SER A 270 1.56 10.98 -20.52
N ASP A 271 0.70 10.12 -19.99
CA ASP A 271 -0.67 10.49 -19.57
C ASP A 271 -0.71 11.18 -18.19
N ILE A 272 0.42 11.25 -17.48
CA ILE A 272 0.52 11.91 -16.17
C ILE A 272 0.28 13.41 -16.33
N HIS A 273 -0.68 13.95 -15.58
CA HIS A 273 -1.12 15.34 -15.76
C HIS A 273 -0.18 16.36 -15.09
N TRP A 274 0.34 16.07 -13.90
CA TRP A 274 1.15 17.00 -13.12
C TRP A 274 2.64 16.69 -13.22
N ALA A 275 3.48 17.72 -13.33
CA ALA A 275 4.92 17.62 -13.14
C ALA A 275 5.42 18.60 -12.08
N GLU A 276 6.37 18.15 -11.28
CA GLU A 276 7.10 18.97 -10.32
C GLU A 276 8.39 19.52 -10.92
N PHE A 277 8.64 20.81 -10.69
CA PHE A 277 9.80 21.55 -11.14
C PHE A 277 10.44 22.26 -9.95
N ASP A 278 11.71 21.98 -9.69
CA ASP A 278 12.44 22.58 -8.57
C ASP A 278 12.98 23.96 -8.95
N ILE A 279 12.48 25.03 -8.32
CA ILE A 279 12.78 26.40 -8.72
C ILE A 279 13.86 27.03 -7.84
N ARG A 280 14.90 27.56 -8.49
CA ARG A 280 15.99 28.31 -7.84
C ARG A 280 16.34 29.56 -8.64
N THR A 281 16.93 30.55 -7.95
CA THR A 281 17.60 31.68 -8.61
C THR A 281 19.03 31.29 -8.94
N ASP A 282 19.45 31.47 -10.18
CA ASP A 282 20.85 31.35 -10.58
C ASP A 282 21.65 32.56 -10.03
N PRO A 283 22.73 32.35 -9.27
CA PRO A 283 23.47 33.45 -8.64
C PRO A 283 24.23 34.33 -9.63
N VAL A 284 24.41 33.91 -10.89
CA VAL A 284 25.19 34.64 -11.90
C VAL A 284 24.29 35.46 -12.83
N SER A 285 23.38 34.78 -13.54
CA SER A 285 22.43 35.44 -14.46
C SER A 285 21.29 36.13 -13.71
N ASN A 286 21.06 35.74 -12.45
CA ASN A 286 19.84 36.02 -11.71
C ASN A 286 18.60 35.41 -12.39
N ASP A 287 18.69 34.48 -13.34
CA ASP A 287 17.49 33.86 -13.93
C ASP A 287 16.86 32.81 -13.00
N LEU A 288 15.57 32.51 -13.21
CA LEU A 288 14.90 31.40 -12.51
C LEU A 288 15.13 30.09 -13.28
N ILE A 289 15.86 29.17 -12.65
CA ILE A 289 16.29 27.89 -13.24
C ILE A 289 15.61 26.70 -12.56
N LEU A 290 15.51 25.60 -13.31
CA LEU A 290 15.00 24.32 -12.80
C LEU A 290 16.17 23.47 -12.29
N ARG A 291 16.26 23.27 -10.98
CA ARG A 291 17.33 22.50 -10.34
C ARG A 291 16.97 22.10 -8.91
N HIS A 292 17.10 20.81 -8.61
CA HIS A 292 16.94 20.29 -7.24
C HIS A 292 18.04 20.78 -6.29
N ASP A 293 19.30 20.48 -6.62
CA ASP A 293 20.46 20.70 -5.74
C ASP A 293 20.88 22.17 -5.65
N SER A 294 21.43 22.56 -4.49
CA SER A 294 22.06 23.87 -4.32
C SER A 294 23.34 23.95 -5.15
N LEU A 295 23.58 25.09 -5.81
CA LEU A 295 24.83 25.38 -6.50
C LEU A 295 26.04 25.48 -5.54
N GLU A 296 25.79 25.72 -4.24
CA GLU A 296 26.84 25.71 -3.21
C GLU A 296 27.34 24.30 -2.91
N ASN A 297 26.42 23.33 -2.85
CA ASN A 297 26.73 21.95 -2.49
C ASN A 297 27.14 21.11 -3.71
N THR A 298 26.57 21.43 -4.86
CA THR A 298 26.81 20.74 -6.13
C THR A 298 27.05 21.83 -7.17
N PRO A 299 28.32 22.19 -7.45
CA PRO A 299 28.64 23.16 -8.50
C PRO A 299 28.13 22.69 -9.87
N GLN A 300 27.87 23.64 -10.77
CA GLN A 300 27.44 23.33 -12.13
C GLN A 300 28.55 22.61 -12.91
N GLN A 301 28.19 21.59 -13.68
CA GLN A 301 29.10 20.95 -14.65
C GLN A 301 29.08 21.69 -16.00
N GLU A 302 30.20 21.69 -16.73
CA GLU A 302 30.36 22.43 -18.00
C GLU A 302 29.33 22.07 -19.08
N ASN A 303 28.76 20.86 -19.03
CA ASN A 303 27.78 20.35 -20.01
C ASN A 303 26.35 20.22 -19.43
N GLU A 304 26.06 20.84 -18.29
CA GLU A 304 24.74 20.78 -17.68
C GLU A 304 23.74 21.65 -18.46
N ASP A 305 22.85 21.00 -19.21
CA ASP A 305 21.80 21.61 -20.02
C ASP A 305 20.68 22.18 -19.13
N ARG A 306 20.81 23.46 -18.75
CA ARG A 306 19.86 24.14 -17.84
C ARG A 306 18.53 24.43 -18.51
N LEU A 307 17.45 24.26 -17.75
CA LEU A 307 16.11 24.75 -18.09
C LEU A 307 15.80 26.03 -17.32
N ILE A 308 15.24 27.01 -18.01
CA ILE A 308 14.76 28.28 -17.46
C ILE A 308 13.25 28.18 -17.27
N LEU A 309 12.71 28.71 -16.17
CA LEU A 309 11.29 28.65 -15.86
C LEU A 309 10.42 29.31 -16.94
N ASP A 310 10.82 30.46 -17.44
CA ASP A 310 10.11 31.19 -18.50
C ASP A 310 9.94 30.34 -19.77
N ASP A 311 11.04 29.75 -20.27
CA ASP A 311 11.03 28.83 -21.41
C ASP A 311 10.17 27.58 -21.18
N LEU A 312 10.14 27.07 -19.94
CA LEU A 312 9.31 25.93 -19.56
C LEU A 312 7.83 26.32 -19.63
N LEU A 313 7.44 27.43 -19.00
CA LEU A 313 6.05 27.88 -18.97
C LEU A 313 5.55 28.22 -20.39
N TYR A 314 6.40 28.83 -21.23
CA TYR A 314 6.13 29.04 -22.64
C TYR A 314 5.78 27.72 -23.38
N ARG A 315 6.41 26.61 -23.02
CA ARG A 315 6.12 25.30 -23.62
C ARG A 315 4.87 24.66 -23.04
N LEU A 316 4.68 24.75 -21.72
CA LEU A 316 3.61 24.04 -21.01
C LEU A 316 2.24 24.72 -21.13
N HIS A 317 2.18 26.04 -21.29
CA HIS A 317 0.89 26.74 -21.38
C HIS A 317 0.01 26.28 -22.57
N LYS A 318 0.59 25.57 -23.55
CA LYS A 318 -0.11 25.03 -24.72
C LYS A 318 -0.54 23.58 -24.59
N THR A 319 -0.13 22.88 -23.53
CA THR A 319 -0.33 21.42 -23.41
C THR A 319 -1.50 21.04 -22.51
N GLY A 320 -1.99 21.98 -21.69
CA GLY A 320 -3.01 21.71 -20.66
C GLY A 320 -2.51 20.81 -19.53
N LYS A 321 -1.19 20.62 -19.39
CA LYS A 321 -0.58 19.90 -18.26
C LYS A 321 -0.54 20.78 -17.01
N GLY A 322 -0.66 20.16 -15.85
CA GLY A 322 -0.52 20.81 -14.55
C GLY A 322 0.94 21.02 -14.15
N ILE A 323 1.20 22.12 -13.46
CA ILE A 323 2.54 22.59 -13.09
C ILE A 323 2.62 22.71 -11.57
N LYS A 324 3.53 21.93 -10.97
CA LYS A 324 3.88 22.02 -9.56
C LYS A 324 5.26 22.67 -9.42
N LEU A 325 5.30 23.89 -8.90
CA LEU A 325 6.52 24.66 -8.67
C LEU A 325 7.01 24.42 -7.25
N ASP A 326 8.13 23.71 -7.08
CA ASP A 326 8.77 23.53 -5.78
C ASP A 326 9.77 24.66 -5.50
N LEU A 327 9.39 25.58 -4.62
CA LEU A 327 10.16 26.79 -4.32
C LEU A 327 11.26 26.47 -3.31
N LYS A 328 12.51 26.42 -3.78
CA LYS A 328 13.68 26.14 -2.92
C LYS A 328 14.18 27.36 -2.13
N GLY A 329 13.57 28.53 -2.35
CA GLY A 329 13.86 29.80 -1.68
C GLY A 329 12.58 30.56 -1.30
N GLY A 330 12.73 31.69 -0.61
CA GLY A 330 11.62 32.60 -0.26
C GLY A 330 11.95 34.04 -0.63
N GLY A 331 11.10 34.99 -0.22
CA GLY A 331 11.31 36.43 -0.48
C GLY A 331 11.23 36.74 -1.99
N THR A 332 12.27 37.35 -2.53
CA THR A 332 12.33 37.80 -3.95
C THR A 332 12.11 36.66 -4.96
N LEU A 333 12.34 35.40 -4.59
CA LEU A 333 12.00 34.27 -5.44
C LEU A 333 10.49 34.19 -5.69
N VAL A 334 9.66 34.41 -4.65
CA VAL A 334 8.20 34.34 -4.74
C VAL A 334 7.68 35.43 -5.67
N ASP A 335 8.12 36.67 -5.47
CA ASP A 335 7.75 37.82 -6.31
C ASP A 335 8.00 37.52 -7.79
N ARG A 336 9.19 37.01 -8.10
CA ARG A 336 9.60 36.73 -9.49
C ARG A 336 8.89 35.52 -10.09
N VAL A 337 8.57 34.51 -9.29
CA VAL A 337 7.76 33.38 -9.77
C VAL A 337 6.37 33.86 -10.13
N LEU A 338 5.75 34.70 -9.28
CA LEU A 338 4.44 35.30 -9.55
C LEU A 338 4.48 36.15 -10.83
N ASP A 339 5.47 37.04 -10.98
CA ASP A 339 5.62 37.86 -12.19
C ASP A 339 5.65 37.03 -13.48
N ILE A 340 6.38 35.90 -13.48
CA ILE A 340 6.45 35.02 -14.65
C ILE A 340 5.13 34.25 -14.83
N VAL A 341 4.56 33.68 -13.77
CA VAL A 341 3.30 32.92 -13.84
C VAL A 341 2.15 33.78 -14.39
N ASP A 342 2.03 35.01 -13.89
CA ASP A 342 1.01 35.98 -14.31
C ASP A 342 1.14 36.35 -15.79
N ALA A 343 2.36 36.41 -16.32
CA ALA A 343 2.62 36.70 -17.73
C ALA A 343 2.04 35.63 -18.68
N TYR A 344 1.85 34.38 -18.21
CA TYR A 344 1.34 33.28 -19.03
C TYR A 344 -0.17 33.01 -18.89
N SER A 345 -0.87 33.72 -17.99
CA SER A 345 -2.32 33.58 -17.78
C SER A 345 -2.78 32.11 -17.67
N LEU A 346 -2.06 31.34 -16.85
CA LEU A 346 -2.34 29.92 -16.65
C LEU A 346 -3.67 29.72 -15.92
N ASP A 347 -4.34 28.60 -16.20
CA ASP A 347 -5.48 28.16 -15.39
C ASP A 347 -4.98 27.80 -13.98
N GLU A 348 -5.50 28.49 -12.96
CA GLU A 348 -5.12 28.25 -11.56
C GLU A 348 -5.37 26.81 -11.11
N SER A 349 -6.35 26.11 -11.71
CA SER A 349 -6.61 24.70 -11.42
C SER A 349 -5.49 23.76 -11.91
N CYS A 350 -4.62 24.26 -12.78
CA CYS A 350 -3.40 23.61 -13.27
C CYS A 350 -2.13 24.15 -12.59
N LEU A 351 -2.27 24.97 -11.53
CA LEU A 351 -1.16 25.59 -10.82
C LEU A 351 -1.04 25.05 -9.40
N TRP A 352 0.18 24.72 -9.02
CA TRP A 352 0.48 24.19 -7.70
C TRP A 352 1.82 24.77 -7.21
N PHE A 353 1.80 25.42 -6.05
CA PHE A 353 2.99 25.85 -5.34
C PHE A 353 3.32 24.89 -4.19
N ASN A 354 4.57 24.42 -4.13
CA ASN A 354 5.09 23.64 -3.01
C ASN A 354 6.24 24.40 -2.39
N ALA A 355 6.29 24.48 -1.06
CA ALA A 355 7.46 24.99 -0.38
C ALA A 355 7.53 24.55 1.08
N LYS A 356 8.72 24.63 1.67
CA LYS A 356 8.93 24.40 3.10
C LYS A 356 8.48 25.60 3.94
N VAL A 357 7.85 25.32 5.08
CA VAL A 357 7.34 26.36 5.99
C VAL A 357 8.44 27.31 6.48
N GLU A 358 9.65 26.80 6.70
CA GLU A 358 10.78 27.61 7.20
C GLU A 358 11.31 28.58 6.14
N ARG A 359 11.03 28.30 4.85
CA ARG A 359 11.50 29.09 3.70
C ARG A 359 10.54 30.23 3.37
N LEU A 360 9.26 29.94 3.20
CA LEU A 360 8.25 30.94 2.82
C LEU A 360 7.68 31.69 4.02
N ARG A 361 7.55 31.01 5.16
CA ARG A 361 6.84 31.51 6.36
C ARG A 361 5.41 31.95 6.01
N GLU A 362 4.72 32.55 6.98
CA GLU A 362 3.35 33.03 6.80
C GLU A 362 3.23 34.01 5.62
N SER A 363 4.13 35.00 5.52
CA SER A 363 4.03 36.05 4.50
C SER A 363 4.11 35.51 3.07
N GLY A 364 4.99 34.53 2.80
CA GLY A 364 5.13 33.95 1.46
C GLY A 364 3.93 33.10 1.07
N PHE A 365 3.37 32.32 1.99
CA PHE A 365 2.17 31.53 1.70
C PHE A 365 0.93 32.41 1.50
N ARG A 366 0.74 33.44 2.33
CA ARG A 366 -0.36 34.40 2.13
C ARG A 366 -0.26 35.12 0.79
N GLN A 367 0.94 35.54 0.42
CA GLN A 367 1.18 36.18 -0.88
C GLN A 367 0.78 35.27 -2.05
N LEU A 368 1.16 34.00 -2.02
CA LEU A 368 0.76 33.02 -3.05
C LEU A 368 -0.76 32.80 -3.05
N ALA A 369 -1.37 32.71 -1.86
CA ALA A 369 -2.81 32.47 -1.70
C ALA A 369 -3.65 33.66 -2.18
N ASP A 370 -3.18 34.88 -1.94
CA ASP A 370 -3.82 36.11 -2.38
C ASP A 370 -3.70 36.29 -3.91
N ALA A 371 -2.56 35.90 -4.50
CA ALA A 371 -2.31 35.99 -5.94
C ALA A 371 -3.06 34.91 -6.74
N HIS A 372 -3.11 33.68 -6.23
CA HIS A 372 -3.73 32.53 -6.91
C HIS A 372 -4.59 31.71 -5.94
N PRO A 373 -5.79 32.20 -5.57
CA PRO A 373 -6.61 31.59 -4.53
C PRO A 373 -7.14 30.19 -4.88
N SER A 374 -7.18 29.83 -6.17
CA SER A 374 -7.65 28.51 -6.63
C SER A 374 -6.52 27.50 -6.83
N ALA A 375 -5.26 27.93 -6.72
CA ALA A 375 -4.11 27.04 -6.88
C ALA A 375 -3.95 26.09 -5.70
N VAL A 376 -3.23 24.98 -5.91
CA VAL A 376 -2.83 24.11 -4.81
C VAL A 376 -1.63 24.74 -4.10
N LEU A 377 -1.76 24.99 -2.79
CA LEU A 377 -0.66 25.45 -1.95
C LEU A 377 -0.30 24.34 -0.99
N GLN A 378 0.89 23.76 -1.20
CA GLN A 378 1.37 22.62 -0.45
C GLN A 378 2.58 22.92 0.44
N CYS A 379 2.57 22.31 1.63
CA CYS A 379 3.73 22.27 2.52
C CYS A 379 4.06 20.83 2.96
N PRO A 380 5.34 20.40 2.94
CA PRO A 380 5.77 19.16 3.56
C PRO A 380 5.71 19.26 5.09
N VAL A 381 5.18 18.22 5.73
CA VAL A 381 4.93 18.19 7.18
C VAL A 381 5.40 16.90 7.85
N SER A 382 6.28 16.14 7.19
CA SER A 382 6.86 14.89 7.72
C SER A 382 7.49 15.08 9.12
N PHE A 383 8.01 16.27 9.42
CA PHE A 383 8.58 16.62 10.73
C PHE A 383 7.56 16.61 11.89
N LEU A 384 6.25 16.62 11.60
CA LEU A 384 5.19 16.54 12.60
C LEU A 384 4.83 15.10 12.98
N ALA A 385 5.38 14.08 12.32
CA ALA A 385 5.02 12.68 12.60
C ALA A 385 5.11 12.30 14.09
N PRO A 386 6.19 12.65 14.84
CA PRO A 386 6.26 12.34 16.27
C PRO A 386 5.16 13.03 17.08
N LEU A 387 4.79 14.27 16.72
CA LEU A 387 3.74 15.03 17.39
C LEU A 387 2.36 14.47 17.09
N ILE A 388 2.12 13.95 15.89
CA ILE A 388 0.82 13.38 15.52
C ILE A 388 0.51 12.13 16.35
N LEU A 389 1.52 11.29 16.59
CA LEU A 389 1.37 10.09 17.39
C LEU A 389 1.30 10.38 18.90
N SER A 390 2.13 11.31 19.39
CA SER A 390 2.25 11.57 20.84
C SER A 390 1.32 12.67 21.37
N ALA A 391 1.00 13.68 20.56
CA ALA A 391 0.23 14.86 20.93
C ALA A 391 -0.68 15.35 19.77
N PRO A 392 -1.63 14.52 19.30
CA PRO A 392 -2.40 14.76 18.07
C PRO A 392 -3.11 16.12 18.05
N ARG A 393 -3.67 16.57 19.18
CA ARG A 393 -4.30 17.89 19.28
C ARG A 393 -3.34 19.03 18.93
N LYS A 394 -2.09 18.94 19.38
CA LYS A 394 -1.09 19.98 19.14
C LYS A 394 -0.63 20.00 17.69
N ALA A 395 -0.46 18.82 17.09
CA ALA A 395 -0.19 18.71 15.66
C ALA A 395 -1.32 19.31 14.82
N LYS A 396 -2.59 19.02 15.17
CA LYS A 396 -3.74 19.60 14.48
C LYS A 396 -3.78 21.12 14.57
N GLU A 397 -3.50 21.70 15.74
CA GLU A 397 -3.40 23.17 15.91
C GLU A 397 -2.36 23.79 14.97
N ILE A 398 -1.19 23.15 14.81
CA ILE A 398 -0.13 23.62 13.90
C ILE A 398 -0.60 23.54 12.44
N LEU A 399 -1.22 22.42 12.04
CA LEU A 399 -1.74 22.25 10.67
C LEU A 399 -2.86 23.25 10.37
N THR A 400 -3.76 23.51 11.32
CA THR A 400 -4.81 24.53 11.16
C THR A 400 -4.22 25.93 11.02
N MET A 401 -3.18 26.27 11.80
CA MET A 401 -2.46 27.54 11.60
C MET A 401 -1.88 27.63 10.18
N PHE A 402 -1.33 26.55 9.63
CA PHE A 402 -0.87 26.53 8.24
C PHE A 402 -2.01 26.70 7.24
N THR A 403 -3.18 26.11 7.49
CA THR A 403 -4.36 26.35 6.63
C THR A 403 -4.82 27.81 6.67
N ASP A 404 -4.69 28.50 7.81
CA ASP A 404 -5.02 29.94 7.93
C ASP A 404 -4.06 30.83 7.12
N TRP A 405 -2.90 30.31 6.70
CA TRP A 405 -1.95 30.98 5.81
C TRP A 405 -2.28 30.76 4.32
N GLY A 406 -3.29 29.95 4.01
CA GLY A 406 -3.70 29.60 2.64
C GLY A 406 -3.23 28.21 2.18
N ILE A 407 -2.50 27.45 3.00
CA ILE A 407 -2.08 26.09 2.64
C ILE A 407 -3.31 25.18 2.59
N ASN A 408 -3.55 24.54 1.45
CA ASN A 408 -4.72 23.68 1.23
C ASN A 408 -4.35 22.21 1.01
N ARG A 409 -3.04 21.89 0.94
CA ARG A 409 -2.54 20.52 0.85
C ARG A 409 -1.30 20.32 1.70
N PHE A 410 -1.13 19.12 2.25
CA PHE A 410 0.07 18.75 2.99
C PHE A 410 0.77 17.58 2.31
N SER A 411 2.11 17.55 2.37
CA SER A 411 2.88 16.41 1.89
C SER A 411 3.61 15.66 3.00
N ILE A 412 3.61 14.34 2.90
CA ILE A 412 4.29 13.43 3.83
C ILE A 412 5.14 12.44 3.05
N SER A 413 6.36 12.19 3.53
CA SER A 413 7.29 11.26 2.88
C SER A 413 6.88 9.83 3.20
N TRP A 414 6.88 8.96 2.20
CA TRP A 414 6.66 7.52 2.38
C TRP A 414 7.69 6.87 3.30
N LEU A 415 8.89 7.47 3.39
CA LEU A 415 9.98 7.02 4.25
C LEU A 415 9.77 7.39 5.73
N THR A 416 8.73 8.16 6.05
CA THR A 416 8.40 8.51 7.44
C THR A 416 8.00 7.25 8.22
N PRO A 417 8.57 7.00 9.41
CA PRO A 417 8.09 5.94 10.29
C PRO A 417 6.59 6.09 10.58
N ASP A 418 5.88 4.97 10.68
CA ASP A 418 4.43 4.95 10.97
C ASP A 418 3.57 5.78 10.00
N ILE A 419 4.03 5.93 8.74
CA ILE A 419 3.36 6.73 7.71
C ILE A 419 1.87 6.42 7.56
N ARG A 420 1.48 5.15 7.73
CA ARG A 420 0.09 4.70 7.63
C ARG A 420 -0.78 5.32 8.73
N GLN A 421 -0.29 5.32 9.97
CA GLN A 421 -0.99 5.92 11.12
C GLN A 421 -1.01 7.45 11.02
N PHE A 422 0.09 8.05 10.56
CA PHE A 422 0.16 9.47 10.27
C PHE A 422 -0.89 9.86 9.22
N PHE A 423 -0.87 9.21 8.06
CA PHE A 423 -1.84 9.44 6.98
C PHE A 423 -3.29 9.29 7.47
N ASP A 424 -3.59 8.21 8.20
CA ASP A 424 -4.92 7.98 8.77
C ASP A 424 -5.39 9.11 9.65
N GLN A 425 -4.50 9.65 10.49
CA GLN A 425 -4.85 10.75 11.37
C GLN A 425 -5.12 12.04 10.58
N MET A 426 -4.34 12.33 9.53
CA MET A 426 -4.56 13.49 8.66
C MET A 426 -5.89 13.40 7.90
N ASP A 427 -6.19 12.24 7.35
CA ASP A 427 -7.42 11.96 6.60
C ASP A 427 -8.66 12.09 7.51
N GLN A 428 -8.58 11.58 8.75
CA GLN A 428 -9.64 11.78 9.75
C GLN A 428 -9.86 13.25 10.12
N TRP A 429 -8.85 14.10 9.99
CA TRP A 429 -8.98 15.55 10.18
C TRP A 429 -9.51 16.27 8.94
N GLY A 430 -9.67 15.57 7.81
CA GLY A 430 -10.17 16.12 6.56
C GLY A 430 -9.12 16.89 5.76
N PHE A 431 -7.82 16.67 6.04
CA PHE A 431 -6.76 17.33 5.28
C PHE A 431 -6.48 16.60 3.95
N GLU A 432 -6.27 17.37 2.87
CA GLU A 432 -5.76 16.80 1.63
C GLU A 432 -4.27 16.47 1.78
N VAL A 433 -3.90 15.24 1.41
CA VAL A 433 -2.54 14.74 1.57
C VAL A 433 -1.94 14.27 0.25
N ASN A 434 -0.70 14.70 0.00
CA ASN A 434 0.20 14.16 -1.00
C ASN A 434 1.22 13.21 -0.34
N ILE A 435 1.42 12.04 -0.91
CA ILE A 435 2.52 11.14 -0.51
C ILE A 435 3.66 11.30 -1.50
N TYR A 436 4.89 11.47 -1.01
CA TYR A 436 6.10 11.58 -1.85
C TYR A 436 7.21 10.62 -1.39
N ASP A 437 8.35 10.58 -2.08
CA ASP A 437 9.47 9.63 -1.84
C ASP A 437 9.07 8.15 -1.93
N VAL A 438 8.15 7.80 -2.84
CA VAL A 438 7.80 6.39 -3.10
C VAL A 438 8.87 5.75 -4.00
N PRO A 439 9.62 4.73 -3.51
CA PRO A 439 10.87 4.30 -4.14
C PRO A 439 10.70 3.41 -5.37
N ASP A 440 9.62 2.64 -5.46
CA ASP A 440 9.40 1.66 -6.52
C ASP A 440 7.91 1.45 -6.81
N LEU A 441 7.61 0.63 -7.81
CA LEU A 441 6.24 0.36 -8.23
C LEU A 441 5.39 -0.31 -7.14
N GLU A 442 5.98 -1.19 -6.32
CA GLU A 442 5.24 -1.86 -5.24
C GLU A 442 4.84 -0.84 -4.17
N ALA A 443 5.79 -0.01 -3.72
CA ALA A 443 5.55 1.06 -2.75
C ALA A 443 4.58 2.12 -3.31
N PHE A 444 4.68 2.48 -4.59
CA PHE A 444 3.73 3.36 -5.27
C PHE A 444 2.30 2.80 -5.20
N LEU A 445 2.12 1.52 -5.54
CA LEU A 445 0.81 0.86 -5.47
C LEU A 445 0.30 0.76 -4.01
N GLN A 446 1.18 0.51 -3.04
CA GLN A 446 0.79 0.55 -1.63
C GLN A 446 0.32 1.95 -1.20
N ALA A 447 0.96 3.02 -1.67
CA ALA A 447 0.52 4.39 -1.44
C ALA A 447 -0.83 4.68 -2.13
N VAL A 448 -1.05 4.17 -3.34
CA VAL A 448 -2.35 4.25 -4.05
C VAL A 448 -3.47 3.67 -3.21
N LEU A 449 -3.24 2.53 -2.54
CA LEU A 449 -4.26 1.85 -1.72
C LEU A 449 -4.68 2.62 -0.46
N LEU A 450 -3.87 3.58 0.01
CA LEU A 450 -4.25 4.51 1.06
C LEU A 450 -5.29 5.54 0.57
N MET A 451 -5.38 5.74 -0.74
CA MET A 451 -6.25 6.70 -1.41
C MET A 451 -5.96 8.17 -1.04
N PRO A 452 -4.70 8.64 -1.08
CA PRO A 452 -4.37 10.04 -0.85
C PRO A 452 -4.97 10.94 -1.94
N ARG A 453 -4.92 12.25 -1.74
CA ARG A 453 -5.34 13.21 -2.77
C ARG A 453 -4.38 13.20 -3.96
N SER A 454 -3.09 13.02 -3.69
CA SER A 454 -2.07 12.95 -4.72
C SER A 454 -0.86 12.10 -4.32
N ILE A 455 -0.08 11.67 -5.31
CA ILE A 455 1.19 10.97 -5.12
C ILE A 455 2.24 11.61 -6.02
N THR A 456 3.38 12.00 -5.43
CA THR A 456 4.56 12.46 -6.15
C THR A 456 5.58 11.33 -6.23
N SER A 457 6.00 10.96 -7.44
CA SER A 457 6.94 9.87 -7.69
C SER A 457 7.82 10.19 -8.89
N ASP A 458 8.99 9.57 -8.96
CA ASP A 458 9.88 9.69 -10.11
C ASP A 458 9.29 9.07 -11.39
N PHE A 459 8.23 8.25 -11.29
CA PHE A 459 7.71 7.44 -12.40
C PHE A 459 8.85 6.66 -13.08
N ASN A 460 9.62 5.96 -12.25
CA ASN A 460 10.59 4.97 -12.71
C ASN A 460 9.95 3.58 -12.64
N PHE A 461 8.99 3.33 -13.53
CA PHE A 461 8.26 2.06 -13.60
C PHE A 461 8.41 1.43 -14.99
N PRO A 462 9.54 0.73 -15.27
CA PRO A 462 9.77 0.12 -16.58
C PRO A 462 8.69 -0.88 -17.01
N ARG A 463 7.99 -1.50 -16.05
CA ARG A 463 6.84 -2.38 -16.30
C ARG A 463 5.68 -1.65 -17.00
N TRP A 464 5.57 -0.35 -16.82
CA TRP A 464 4.58 0.53 -17.44
C TRP A 464 5.22 1.50 -18.45
N TYR A 465 6.45 1.21 -18.89
CA TYR A 465 7.20 2.04 -19.84
C TYR A 465 7.51 3.46 -19.36
N TYR A 466 7.52 3.68 -18.03
CA TYR A 466 8.00 4.92 -17.44
C TYR A 466 9.47 4.81 -17.04
N TYR A 467 10.28 5.77 -17.49
CA TYR A 467 11.75 5.79 -17.32
C TYR A 467 12.22 7.12 -16.72
N GLY A 468 11.52 7.61 -15.69
CA GLY A 468 11.96 8.81 -14.98
C GLY A 468 13.34 8.63 -14.35
N ARG A 469 14.09 9.74 -14.32
CA ARG A 469 15.48 9.78 -13.84
C ARG A 469 15.63 10.31 -12.41
N GLY A 470 14.52 10.65 -11.77
CA GLY A 470 14.48 11.33 -10.47
C GLY A 470 14.95 12.78 -10.54
N SER A 471 15.15 13.39 -9.37
CA SER A 471 15.52 14.81 -9.22
C SER A 471 17.01 15.11 -9.50
N GLY A 472 17.82 14.07 -9.73
CA GLY A 472 19.26 14.23 -10.00
C GLY A 472 20.10 14.46 -8.74
N GLU A 473 19.66 14.01 -7.57
CA GLU A 473 20.31 14.28 -6.28
C GLU A 473 21.81 13.92 -6.29
N ASN A 474 22.64 14.87 -5.86
CA ASN A 474 24.10 14.81 -5.92
C ASN A 474 24.67 14.68 -7.34
N GLY A 475 23.95 15.18 -8.34
CA GLY A 475 24.32 15.07 -9.76
C GLY A 475 24.16 13.67 -10.35
N ASN A 476 23.53 12.73 -9.65
CA ASN A 476 23.33 11.37 -10.12
C ASN A 476 21.94 11.19 -10.72
N TYR A 477 21.90 10.70 -11.96
CA TYR A 477 20.65 10.33 -12.63
C TYR A 477 20.60 8.83 -12.85
N TYR A 478 19.41 8.24 -12.83
CA TYR A 478 19.24 6.90 -13.36
C TYR A 478 19.46 6.92 -14.88
N GLU A 479 20.32 6.02 -15.37
CA GLU A 479 20.56 5.80 -16.80
C GLU A 479 20.01 4.44 -17.23
N TYR A 480 19.21 4.43 -18.30
CA TYR A 480 18.72 3.21 -18.93
C TYR A 480 19.49 2.96 -20.20
N SER A 481 20.10 1.77 -20.31
CA SER A 481 20.47 1.24 -21.61
C SER A 481 19.23 0.57 -22.21
N MET A 482 18.70 1.13 -23.29
CA MET A 482 17.76 0.38 -24.12
C MET A 482 18.55 -0.78 -24.74
N ARG A 483 18.28 -2.01 -24.30
CA ARG A 483 18.76 -3.22 -24.96
C ARG A 483 17.76 -3.70 -25.99
#